data_AF-A0A0A3X672-F1
#
_entry.id   AF-A0A0A3X672-F1
#
_cell.length_a   1.000
_cell.length_b   1.000
_cell.length_c   1.000
_cell.angle_alpha   90.00
_cell.angle_beta   90.00
_cell.angle_gamma   90.00
#
_symmetry.space_group_name_H-M   'P 1'
#
loop_
_entity.id
_entity.type
_entity.pdbx_description
1 polymer ?
#
loop_
_entity_poly.entity_id
_entity_poly.type
_entity_poly.pdbx_seq_one_letter_code
_entity_poly.pdbx_strand_id
1 'polypeptide(L)'
;MNTQQKFSQFIDAFKHTDSDFVTCACERYRVGIEYPKMYLLKRRNGPETHTEGNIAGFEVYRVHDGRWTLIPLAKQNPWLVNALNIARAPRVADQKRVASARRAQFRSELSKSGFYQTKEYKDWARKHGPKGGR
;
A
#
# COMPACT_ATOMS: atom_id res chain seq x y z
N MET A 1 13.49 2.02 29.77
CA MET A 1 12.62 2.45 28.65
C MET A 1 12.79 1.51 27.48
N ASN A 2 11.69 0.93 27.00
CA ASN A 2 11.69 -0.16 26.03
C ASN A 2 11.98 0.36 24.61
N THR A 3 12.88 -0.28 23.86
CA THR A 3 13.40 0.20 22.56
C THR A 3 12.31 0.35 21.49
N GLN A 4 11.23 -0.44 21.58
CA GLN A 4 10.04 -0.34 20.74
C GLN A 4 9.24 0.96 20.96
N GLN A 5 9.15 1.46 22.20
CA GLN A 5 8.41 2.70 22.51
C GLN A 5 9.12 3.94 21.98
N LYS A 6 10.46 3.90 21.87
CA LYS A 6 11.22 4.97 21.20
C LYS A 6 10.88 5.00 19.71
N PHE A 7 10.85 3.85 19.03
CA PHE A 7 10.61 3.75 17.59
C PHE A 7 9.26 4.31 17.12
N SER A 8 8.19 4.09 17.87
CA SER A 8 6.84 4.57 17.53
C SER A 8 6.67 6.09 17.58
N GLN A 9 7.55 6.80 18.30
CA GLN A 9 7.55 8.27 18.34
C GLN A 9 8.29 8.91 17.15
N PHE A 10 8.92 8.10 16.26
CA PHE A 10 9.83 8.58 15.20
C PHE A 10 9.23 8.58 13.79
N ILE A 11 7.93 8.33 13.68
CA ILE A 11 7.23 8.16 12.42
C ILE A 11 6.03 9.10 12.42
N ASP A 12 6.24 10.29 11.87
CA ASP A 12 5.16 11.24 11.67
C ASP A 12 4.75 11.16 10.20
N ALA A 13 3.72 10.37 9.91
CA ALA A 13 3.28 10.12 8.54
C ALA A 13 2.45 11.31 8.04
N PHE A 14 3.11 12.39 7.64
CA PHE A 14 2.42 13.53 7.02
C PHE A 14 1.97 13.19 5.60
N LYS A 15 0.65 13.07 5.44
CA LYS A 15 -0.02 13.00 4.15
C LYS A 15 0.01 14.39 3.50
N HIS A 16 0.87 14.58 2.52
CA HIS A 16 0.65 15.61 1.50
C HIS A 16 0.43 14.92 0.15
N THR A 17 -0.83 14.88 -0.27
CA THR A 17 -1.19 14.70 -1.67
C THR A 17 -1.06 16.06 -2.33
N ASP A 18 0.12 16.37 -2.87
CA ASP A 18 0.28 17.54 -3.74
C ASP A 18 -0.62 17.36 -4.97
N SER A 19 -1.42 18.37 -5.27
CA SER A 19 -2.35 18.41 -6.40
C SER A 19 -1.66 18.43 -7.77
N ASP A 20 -0.33 18.66 -7.81
CA ASP A 20 0.46 18.71 -9.06
C ASP A 20 0.96 17.34 -9.56
N PHE A 21 0.58 16.23 -8.91
CA PHE A 21 1.05 14.88 -9.25
C PHE A 21 0.27 14.19 -10.39
N VAL A 22 0.02 14.90 -11.48
CA VAL A 22 -0.75 14.38 -12.64
C VAL A 22 -0.08 13.15 -13.30
N THR A 23 1.18 12.82 -12.99
CA THR A 23 1.89 11.71 -13.67
C THR A 23 2.68 10.74 -12.76
N CYS A 24 2.73 10.91 -11.44
CA CYS A 24 3.57 10.06 -10.59
C CYS A 24 2.89 9.66 -9.27
N ALA A 25 2.51 8.39 -9.13
CA ALA A 25 1.91 7.85 -7.90
C ALA A 25 2.97 7.69 -6.79
N CYS A 26 3.34 8.81 -6.16
CA CYS A 26 4.35 8.87 -5.09
C CYS A 26 3.71 8.99 -3.70
N GLU A 27 4.36 8.42 -2.69
CA GLU A 27 3.99 8.48 -1.27
C GLU A 27 5.12 9.17 -0.49
N ARG A 28 4.83 10.13 0.39
CA ARG A 28 5.86 10.85 1.17
C ARG A 28 5.79 10.43 2.64
N TYR A 29 6.97 10.27 3.26
CA TYR A 29 7.11 9.85 4.65
C TYR A 29 8.21 10.66 5.34
N ARG A 30 7.97 11.04 6.59
CA ARG A 30 8.94 11.70 7.45
C ARG A 30 9.47 10.68 8.46
N VAL A 31 10.78 10.49 8.51
CA VAL A 31 11.42 9.50 9.39
C VAL A 31 12.61 10.13 10.12
N GLY A 32 12.64 10.05 11.45
CA GLY A 32 13.74 10.53 12.31
C GLY A 32 13.35 11.63 13.32
N ILE A 33 14.26 11.91 14.28
CA ILE A 33 13.99 12.71 15.50
C ILE A 33 14.67 14.09 15.48
N GLU A 34 15.99 14.13 15.21
CA GLU A 34 16.77 15.38 15.37
C GLU A 34 16.80 16.25 14.10
N TYR A 35 16.61 15.64 12.94
CA TYR A 35 16.39 16.31 11.66
C TYR A 35 15.57 15.34 10.80
N PRO A 36 14.24 15.33 10.96
CA PRO A 36 13.41 14.37 10.26
C PRO A 36 13.67 14.45 8.76
N LYS A 37 14.16 13.36 8.19
CA LYS A 37 14.48 13.26 6.77
C LYS A 37 13.18 12.93 6.04
N MET A 38 12.90 13.71 5.01
CA MET A 38 11.78 13.46 4.13
C MET A 38 12.20 12.40 3.12
N TYR A 39 11.36 11.37 2.99
CA TYR A 39 11.53 10.31 2.01
C TYR A 39 10.31 10.26 1.10
N LEU A 40 10.56 9.95 -0.17
CA LEU A 40 9.53 9.77 -1.17
C LEU A 40 9.63 8.35 -1.72
N LEU A 41 8.52 7.62 -1.67
CA LEU A 41 8.36 6.32 -2.27
C LEU A 41 7.63 6.48 -3.61
N LYS A 42 8.33 6.20 -4.70
CA LYS A 42 7.73 6.16 -6.03
C LYS A 42 7.52 4.71 -6.43
N ARG A 43 6.35 4.34 -6.95
CA ARG A 43 6.15 2.99 -7.45
C ARG A 43 7.14 2.71 -8.59
N ARG A 44 7.82 1.56 -8.54
CA ARG A 44 8.53 1.08 -9.74
C ARG A 44 7.49 0.77 -10.81
N ASN A 45 7.86 0.93 -12.07
CA ASN A 45 7.07 0.41 -13.19
C ASN A 45 7.63 -0.98 -13.53
N GLY A 46 6.86 -2.05 -13.33
CA GLY A 46 7.30 -3.42 -13.59
C GLY A 46 6.38 -4.50 -12.99
N PRO A 47 6.50 -5.78 -13.42
CA PRO A 47 5.59 -6.85 -13.00
C PRO A 47 5.73 -7.26 -11.51
N GLU A 48 6.86 -7.02 -10.86
CA GLU A 48 7.11 -7.37 -9.45
C GLU A 48 6.57 -6.34 -8.43
N THR A 49 5.76 -5.37 -8.88
CA THR A 49 5.39 -4.17 -8.12
C THR A 49 4.25 -4.36 -7.11
N HIS A 50 3.78 -5.59 -6.92
CA HIS A 50 2.50 -5.87 -6.26
C HIS A 50 2.58 -6.63 -4.93
N THR A 51 3.69 -6.52 -4.18
CA THR A 51 3.69 -7.04 -2.80
C THR A 51 3.10 -5.99 -1.84
N GLU A 52 1.79 -6.10 -1.59
CA GLU A 52 1.07 -5.30 -0.59
C GLU A 52 1.82 -5.29 0.75
N GLY A 53 2.22 -4.10 1.20
CA GLY A 53 2.78 -3.90 2.54
C GLY A 53 4.29 -3.63 2.59
N ASN A 54 5.05 -4.01 1.56
CA ASN A 54 6.51 -3.83 1.56
C ASN A 54 6.93 -2.70 0.60
N ILE A 55 7.89 -1.87 1.00
CA ILE A 55 8.53 -0.88 0.11
C ILE A 55 9.32 -1.52 -1.04
N ALA A 56 9.41 -2.86 -1.12
CA ALA A 56 10.04 -3.61 -2.21
C ALA A 56 9.57 -3.18 -3.62
N GLY A 57 8.29 -2.83 -3.77
CA GLY A 57 7.72 -2.34 -5.03
C GLY A 57 8.01 -0.85 -5.33
N PHE A 58 8.80 -0.19 -4.48
CA PHE A 58 9.05 1.25 -4.55
C PHE A 58 10.54 1.56 -4.78
N GLU A 59 10.77 2.68 -5.44
CA GLU A 59 12.01 3.44 -5.43
C GLU A 59 11.97 4.38 -4.22
N VAL A 60 13.06 4.42 -3.45
CA VAL A 60 13.17 5.25 -2.25
C VAL A 60 14.01 6.47 -2.60
N TYR A 61 13.45 7.65 -2.45
CA TYR A 61 14.14 8.92 -2.63
C TYR A 61 14.30 9.61 -1.29
N ARG A 62 15.46 10.23 -1.05
CA ARG A 62 15.65 11.21 0.02
C ARG A 62 15.36 12.60 -0.54
N VAL A 63 14.61 13.40 0.19
CA VAL A 63 14.35 14.81 -0.13
C VAL A 63 15.25 15.68 0.75
N HIS A 64 15.99 16.59 0.11
CA HIS A 64 16.85 17.59 0.76
C HIS A 64 16.83 18.86 -0.08
N ASP A 65 16.54 20.02 0.53
CA ASP A 65 16.42 21.33 -0.15
C ASP A 65 15.59 21.28 -1.45
N GLY A 66 14.44 20.60 -1.39
CA GLY A 66 13.54 20.44 -2.54
C GLY A 66 14.03 19.45 -3.62
N ARG A 67 15.27 18.94 -3.55
CA ARG A 67 15.81 17.96 -4.49
C ARG A 67 15.55 16.54 -4.05
N TRP A 68 15.27 15.65 -5.01
CA TRP A 68 15.01 14.24 -4.76
C TRP A 68 16.20 13.40 -5.23
N THR A 69 16.83 12.69 -4.30
CA THR A 69 17.96 11.81 -4.59
C THR A 69 17.55 10.37 -4.39
N LEU A 70 17.65 9.55 -5.45
CA LEU A 70 17.38 8.12 -5.36
C LEU A 70 18.38 7.47 -4.39
N ILE A 71 17.88 6.60 -3.51
CA ILE A 71 18.68 5.72 -2.67
C ILE A 71 18.67 4.33 -3.33
N PRO A 72 19.76 3.92 -4.01
CA PRO A 72 19.85 2.59 -4.61
C PRO A 72 19.61 1.51 -3.57
N LEU A 73 19.01 0.39 -3.98
CA LEU A 73 18.68 -0.73 -3.07
C LEU A 73 19.89 -1.17 -2.24
N ALA A 74 21.08 -1.28 -2.84
CA ALA A 74 22.31 -1.65 -2.16
C ALA A 74 22.77 -0.65 -1.07
N LYS A 75 22.26 0.60 -1.09
CA LYS A 75 22.55 1.65 -0.11
C LYS A 75 21.42 1.85 0.90
N GLN A 76 20.35 1.04 0.84
CA GLN A 76 19.24 1.12 1.78
C GLN A 76 19.58 0.36 3.06
N ASN A 77 19.83 1.09 4.13
CA ASN A 77 20.07 0.49 5.44
C ASN A 77 18.81 -0.25 5.95
N PRO A 78 18.95 -1.42 6.62
CA PRO A 78 17.82 -2.18 7.15
C PRO A 78 16.89 -1.36 8.06
N TRP A 79 17.44 -0.44 8.86
CA TRP A 79 16.65 0.43 9.74
C TRP A 79 15.71 1.35 8.96
N LEU A 80 16.15 1.87 7.81
CA LEU A 80 15.37 2.79 6.97
C LEU A 80 14.21 2.04 6.31
N VAL A 81 14.51 0.84 5.79
CA VAL A 81 13.51 -0.06 5.22
C VAL A 81 12.43 -0.38 6.24
N ASN A 82 12.83 -0.76 7.47
CA ASN A 82 11.90 -1.05 8.55
C ASN A 82 11.05 0.17 8.93
N ALA A 83 11.67 1.33 9.10
CA ALA A 83 10.95 2.56 9.47
C ALA A 83 9.92 2.98 8.41
N LEU A 84 10.28 2.88 7.12
CA LEU A 84 9.36 3.19 6.02
C LEU A 84 8.22 2.18 5.92
N ASN A 85 8.47 0.89 6.16
CA ASN A 85 7.42 -0.13 6.22
C ASN A 85 6.43 0.15 7.37
N ILE A 86 6.93 0.50 8.57
CA ILE A 86 6.09 0.88 9.71
C ILE A 86 5.26 2.14 9.37
N ALA A 87 5.90 3.16 8.79
CA ALA A 87 5.24 4.40 8.37
C ALA A 87 4.13 4.19 7.34
N ARG A 88 4.31 3.19 6.47
CA ARG A 88 3.37 2.85 5.40
C ARG A 88 2.22 1.95 5.85
N ALA A 89 2.35 1.22 6.96
CA ALA A 89 1.37 0.24 7.40
C ALA A 89 -0.07 0.80 7.55
N PRO A 90 -0.30 1.99 8.15
CA PRO A 90 -1.65 2.55 8.25
C PRO A 90 -2.31 2.80 6.89
N ARG A 91 -1.55 3.31 5.91
CA ARG A 91 -2.04 3.55 4.54
C ARG A 91 -2.43 2.24 3.86
N VAL A 92 -1.64 1.19 4.06
CA VAL A 92 -1.96 -0.14 3.50
C VAL A 92 -3.22 -0.71 4.13
N ALA A 93 -3.40 -0.54 5.44
CA ALA A 93 -4.63 -0.94 6.13
C ALA A 93 -5.86 -0.19 5.59
N ASP A 94 -5.75 1.13 5.38
CA ASP A 94 -6.82 1.92 4.78
C ASP A 94 -7.15 1.50 3.34
N GLN A 95 -6.13 1.27 2.51
CA GLN A 95 -6.31 0.76 1.14
C GLN A 95 -7.06 -0.58 1.13
N LYS A 96 -6.67 -1.50 2.03
CA LYS A 96 -7.35 -2.80 2.20
C LYS A 96 -8.80 -2.64 2.64
N ARG A 97 -9.07 -1.72 3.57
CA ARG A 97 -10.43 -1.42 4.04
C ARG A 97 -11.32 -0.90 2.90
N VAL A 98 -10.83 0.07 2.13
CA VAL A 98 -11.55 0.62 0.97
C VAL A 98 -11.79 -0.45 -0.10
N ALA A 99 -10.78 -1.27 -0.41
CA ALA A 99 -10.93 -2.36 -1.37
C ALA A 99 -11.96 -3.40 -0.90
N SER A 100 -11.95 -3.76 0.39
CA SER A 100 -12.91 -4.66 1.00
C SER A 100 -14.33 -4.10 0.91
N ALA A 101 -14.52 -2.82 1.27
CA ALA A 101 -15.82 -2.14 1.17
C ALA A 101 -16.34 -2.13 -0.28
N ARG A 102 -15.49 -1.82 -1.27
CA ARG A 102 -15.85 -1.87 -2.69
C ARG A 102 -16.24 -3.29 -3.14
N ARG A 103 -15.51 -4.31 -2.72
CA ARG A 103 -15.84 -5.71 -3.03
C ARG A 103 -17.18 -6.12 -2.42
N ALA A 104 -17.45 -5.69 -1.18
CA ALA A 104 -18.72 -5.95 -0.51
C ALA A 104 -19.88 -5.26 -1.23
N GLN A 105 -19.70 -4.01 -1.64
CA GLN A 105 -20.68 -3.27 -2.43
C GLN A 105 -20.95 -3.96 -3.77
N PHE A 106 -19.91 -4.31 -4.52
CA PHE A 106 -20.05 -5.01 -5.80
C PHE A 106 -20.78 -6.36 -5.65
N ARG A 107 -20.45 -7.13 -4.61
CA ARG A 107 -21.18 -8.38 -4.30
C ARG A 107 -22.66 -8.13 -3.98
N SER A 108 -22.96 -7.07 -3.25
CA SER A 108 -24.34 -6.68 -2.95
C SER A 108 -25.10 -6.30 -4.22
N GLU A 109 -24.49 -5.52 -5.11
CA GLU A 109 -25.06 -5.13 -6.40
C GLU A 109 -25.32 -6.34 -7.30
N LEU A 110 -24.37 -7.27 -7.42
CA LEU A 110 -24.56 -8.54 -8.14
C LEU A 110 -25.71 -9.37 -7.54
N SER A 111 -25.87 -9.37 -6.23
CA SER A 111 -26.98 -10.07 -5.59
C SER A 111 -28.32 -9.41 -5.91
N LYS A 112 -28.39 -8.08 -5.89
CA LYS A 112 -29.61 -7.30 -6.16
C LYS A 112 -30.02 -7.37 -7.64
N SER A 113 -29.06 -7.46 -8.56
CA SER A 113 -29.35 -7.57 -10.00
C SER A 113 -29.89 -8.93 -10.42
N GLY A 114 -30.00 -9.89 -9.49
CA GLY A 114 -30.40 -11.26 -9.80
C GLY A 114 -29.33 -12.04 -10.58
N PHE A 115 -28.11 -11.52 -10.70
CA PHE A 115 -27.01 -12.17 -11.43
C PHE A 115 -26.82 -13.62 -10.99
N TYR A 116 -26.87 -13.90 -9.69
CA TYR A 116 -26.72 -15.27 -9.15
C TYR A 116 -27.91 -16.20 -9.45
N GLN A 117 -29.02 -15.68 -9.95
CA GLN A 117 -30.20 -16.46 -10.35
C GLN A 117 -30.22 -16.77 -11.85
N THR A 118 -29.36 -16.11 -12.64
CA THR A 118 -29.18 -16.34 -14.08
C THR A 118 -28.77 -17.78 -14.38
N LYS A 119 -29.14 -18.26 -15.58
CA LYS A 119 -28.80 -19.61 -16.02
C LYS A 119 -27.29 -19.75 -16.19
N GLU A 120 -26.65 -18.71 -16.70
CA GLU A 120 -25.22 -18.60 -16.95
C GLU A 120 -24.42 -18.78 -15.66
N TYR A 121 -24.80 -18.06 -14.58
CA TYR A 121 -24.14 -18.23 -13.29
C TYR A 121 -24.37 -19.63 -12.71
N LYS A 122 -25.58 -20.18 -12.80
CA LYS A 122 -25.88 -21.54 -12.31
C LYS A 122 -25.09 -22.61 -13.07
N ASP A 123 -24.94 -22.48 -14.38
CA ASP A 123 -24.16 -23.39 -15.21
C ASP A 123 -22.65 -23.26 -14.93
N TRP A 124 -22.14 -22.04 -14.72
CA TRP A 124 -20.77 -21.81 -14.26
C TRP A 124 -20.52 -22.40 -12.86
N ALA A 125 -21.42 -22.16 -11.90
CA ALA A 125 -21.33 -22.66 -10.54
C ALA A 125 -21.40 -24.19 -10.48
N ARG A 126 -22.16 -24.84 -11.38
CA ARG A 126 -22.17 -26.30 -11.50
C ARG A 126 -20.83 -26.87 -11.98
N LYS A 127 -20.13 -26.14 -12.85
CA LYS A 127 -18.84 -26.55 -13.43
C LYS A 127 -17.63 -26.22 -12.53
N HIS A 128 -17.67 -25.09 -11.84
CA HIS A 128 -16.52 -24.50 -11.12
C HIS A 128 -16.76 -24.22 -9.63
N GLY A 129 -17.99 -24.35 -9.16
CA GLY A 129 -18.32 -24.17 -7.74
C GLY A 129 -17.71 -25.26 -6.87
N PRO A 130 -17.64 -25.04 -5.55
CA PRO A 130 -17.17 -26.05 -4.61
C PRO A 130 -18.02 -27.31 -4.75
N LYS A 131 -17.40 -28.40 -5.18
CA LYS A 131 -18.05 -29.72 -5.20
C LYS A 131 -18.19 -30.14 -3.75
N GLY A 132 -19.43 -30.18 -3.26
CA GLY A 132 -19.73 -30.40 -1.84
C GLY A 132 -18.92 -31.54 -1.24
N GLY A 133 -18.09 -31.21 -0.25
CA GLY A 133 -17.64 -32.18 0.75
C GLY A 133 -18.84 -32.51 1.62
N ARG A 134 -19.16 -33.81 1.71
CA ARG A 134 -20.09 -34.37 2.68
C ARG A 134 -19.60 -34.10 4.11
#